data_AF-A0A371G4J2-F1
#
_entry.id   AF-A0A371G4J2-F1
#
_cell.length_a   1.000
_cell.length_b   1.000
_cell.length_c   1.000
_cell.angle_alpha   90.00
_cell.angle_beta   90.00
_cell.angle_gamma   90.00
#
_symmetry.space_group_name_H-M   'P 1'
#
loop_
_entity.id
_entity.type
_entity.pdbx_description
1 polymer ?
#
loop_
_entity_poly.entity_id
_entity_poly.type
_entity_poly.pdbx_seq_one_letter_code
_entity_poly.pdbx_strand_id
1 'polypeptide(L)'
;MTELCEQFRIFHHNSTPYRPKMRSYRTHYMDTVPPYEHPQGQPHTRWVLAEAELDETEWVQQRFDQLNLIEEKRLTALCHGQLYQQRIKRAFDKKVKPRVFQKGDMVLKKVLPNIKDQRGKWAPNYEGPYMVKQAFSKAALILTNADSQDLKYPVNVDSVRMSYP
;
A
#
# COMPACT_ATOMS: atom_id res chain seq x y z
N MET A 1 4.89 28.61 32.56
CA MET A 1 4.47 27.71 31.44
C MET A 1 3.22 26.90 31.79
N THR A 2 3.12 26.34 33.00
CA THR A 2 1.90 25.65 33.47
C THR A 2 0.69 26.57 33.55
N GLU A 3 0.88 27.80 34.03
CA GLU A 3 -0.18 28.83 34.15
C GLU A 3 -0.84 29.20 32.81
N LEU A 4 -0.04 29.35 31.75
CA LEU A 4 -0.55 29.61 30.38
C LEU A 4 -1.26 28.38 29.80
N CYS A 5 -0.71 27.19 30.01
CA CYS A 5 -1.36 25.95 29.57
C CYS A 5 -2.70 25.73 30.26
N GLU A 6 -2.83 26.06 31.54
CA GLU A 6 -4.10 26.00 32.28
C GLU A 6 -5.11 27.03 31.78
N GLN A 7 -4.68 28.28 31.54
CA GLN A 7 -5.53 29.34 31.00
C GLN A 7 -6.18 28.95 29.66
N PHE A 8 -5.41 28.34 28.75
CA PHE A 8 -5.89 27.90 27.43
C PHE A 8 -6.38 26.44 27.41
N ARG A 9 -6.47 25.78 28.58
CA ARG A 9 -6.86 24.36 28.72
C ARG A 9 -6.06 23.40 27.83
N ILE A 10 -4.78 23.70 27.65
CA ILE A 10 -3.84 22.87 26.89
C ILE A 10 -3.26 21.82 27.83
N PHE A 11 -3.57 20.55 27.57
CA PHE A 11 -2.99 19.44 28.31
C PHE A 11 -1.55 19.19 27.88
N HIS A 12 -0.60 19.57 28.73
CA HIS A 12 0.81 19.37 28.50
C HIS A 12 1.29 18.03 29.10
N HIS A 13 1.89 17.17 28.29
CA HIS A 13 2.45 15.90 28.73
C HIS A 13 3.98 15.91 28.58
N ASN A 14 4.70 15.69 29.68
CA ASN A 14 6.17 15.61 29.67
C ASN A 14 6.60 14.17 29.39
N SER A 15 7.48 13.99 28.40
CA SER A 15 8.19 12.73 28.20
C SER A 15 9.44 12.69 29.06
N THR A 16 9.71 11.57 29.72
CA THR A 16 10.98 11.33 30.42
C THR A 16 11.99 10.63 29.50
N PRO A 17 13.31 10.76 29.73
CA PRO A 17 14.34 10.14 28.89
C PRO A 17 14.17 8.62 28.72
N TYR A 18 13.63 7.95 29.74
CA TYR A 18 13.44 6.50 29.78
C TYR A 18 12.11 6.01 29.19
N ARG A 19 11.14 6.91 28.98
CA ARG A 19 9.84 6.57 28.38
C ARG A 19 9.43 7.63 27.36
N PRO A 20 10.12 7.70 26.20
CA PRO A 20 9.77 8.63 25.16
C PRO A 20 8.36 8.30 24.64
N LYS A 21 7.38 9.17 24.95
CA LYS A 21 6.04 9.06 24.39
C LYS A 21 6.13 9.49 22.93
N MET A 22 5.59 8.65 22.07
CA MET A 22 5.73 8.62 20.62
C MET A 22 5.44 9.99 19.95
N ARG A 23 6.46 10.86 19.87
CA ARG A 23 6.53 12.01 18.95
C ARG A 23 7.00 11.54 17.56
N SER A 24 6.65 10.33 17.13
CA SER A 24 7.24 9.72 15.93
C SER A 24 6.90 10.48 14.65
N TYR A 25 5.73 11.14 14.58
CA TYR A 25 5.36 12.00 13.46
C TYR A 25 6.20 13.27 13.38
N ARG A 26 6.71 13.78 14.52
CA ARG A 26 7.58 14.96 14.54
C ARG A 26 9.00 14.61 14.11
N THR A 27 9.50 13.44 14.52
CA THR A 27 10.82 12.95 14.10
C THR A 27 10.79 12.48 12.65
N HIS A 28 9.79 11.70 12.23
CA HIS A 28 9.65 11.30 10.82
C HIS A 28 9.56 12.50 9.86
N TYR A 29 8.83 13.56 10.22
CA TYR A 29 8.79 14.77 9.38
C TYR A 29 10.16 15.45 9.25
N MET A 30 11.04 15.32 10.24
CA MET A 30 12.42 15.84 10.22
C MET A 30 13.38 14.89 9.46
N ASP A 31 13.02 13.62 9.31
CA ASP A 31 13.89 12.60 8.70
C ASP A 31 13.52 12.28 7.23
N THR A 32 12.26 12.44 6.82
CA THR A 32 11.77 12.06 5.47
C THR A 32 11.73 13.20 4.46
N VAL A 33 11.87 14.45 4.91
CA VAL A 33 11.86 15.64 4.05
C VAL A 33 13.33 15.99 3.75
N PRO A 34 13.75 16.09 2.48
CA PRO A 34 15.13 16.42 2.15
C PRO A 34 15.53 17.79 2.71
N PRO A 35 16.81 18.06 3.03
CA PRO A 35 17.27 19.32 3.66
C PRO A 35 16.87 20.61 2.92
N TYR A 36 16.49 20.52 1.63
CA TYR A 36 16.02 21.65 0.83
C TYR A 36 14.51 21.93 0.95
N GLU A 37 13.71 20.97 1.42
CA GLU A 37 12.28 21.15 1.71
C GLU A 37 12.02 21.42 3.19
N HIS A 38 13.02 21.20 4.05
CA HIS A 38 13.07 21.86 5.33
C HIS A 38 13.23 23.36 5.10
N PRO A 39 12.35 24.22 5.64
CA PRO A 39 12.74 25.62 5.79
C PRO A 39 14.02 25.60 6.61
N GLN A 40 15.12 26.02 5.97
CA GLN A 40 16.49 26.05 6.47
C GLN A 40 16.53 26.28 7.97
N GLY A 41 16.64 25.18 8.73
CA GLY A 41 16.63 25.15 10.17
C GLY A 41 15.42 25.82 10.84
N GLN A 42 15.04 25.31 11.99
CA GLN A 42 14.59 26.21 13.05
C GLN A 42 15.75 26.37 14.01
N PRO A 43 16.77 27.21 13.71
CA PRO A 43 17.34 27.96 14.82
C PRO A 43 16.15 28.74 15.36
N HIS A 44 15.80 28.48 16.61
CA HIS A 44 14.99 29.35 17.45
C HIS A 44 14.93 30.77 16.87
N THR A 45 13.70 31.21 16.62
CA THR A 45 13.33 32.33 15.74
C THR A 45 14.13 33.63 15.93
N ARG A 46 14.79 33.79 17.08
CA ARG A 46 15.63 34.94 17.43
C ARG A 46 17.08 34.86 16.93
N TRP A 47 17.68 33.68 16.74
CA TRP A 47 19.06 33.60 16.20
C TRP A 47 19.12 33.73 14.68
N VAL A 48 18.14 33.22 13.93
CA VAL A 48 18.09 33.43 12.46
C VAL A 48 18.01 34.91 12.10
N LEU A 49 17.20 35.67 12.84
CA LEU A 49 17.06 37.12 12.64
C LEU A 49 18.37 37.86 12.93
N ALA A 50 19.12 37.43 13.95
CA ALA A 50 20.40 38.02 14.31
C ALA A 50 21.51 37.71 13.28
N GLU A 51 21.40 36.60 12.55
CA GLU A 51 22.43 36.12 11.63
C GLU A 51 22.15 36.52 10.16
N ALA A 52 20.89 36.82 9.83
CA ALA A 52 20.45 37.24 8.50
C ALA A 52 20.27 38.77 8.34
N GLU A 53 20.38 39.55 9.42
CA GLU A 53 20.16 41.02 9.44
C GLU A 53 18.84 41.47 8.76
N LEU A 54 17.82 40.60 8.72
CA LEU A 54 16.55 40.89 8.08
C LEU A 54 15.66 41.72 9.00
N ASP A 55 14.96 42.70 8.42
CA ASP A 55 13.96 43.47 9.16
C ASP A 55 12.82 42.55 9.62
N GLU A 56 12.38 42.72 10.87
CA GLU A 56 11.41 41.82 11.51
C GLU A 56 10.10 41.76 10.69
N THR A 57 9.74 42.84 10.00
CA THR A 57 8.52 42.94 9.20
C THR A 57 8.58 42.09 7.94
N GLU A 58 9.68 42.16 7.19
CA GLU A 58 9.91 41.38 5.98
C GLU A 58 9.98 39.88 6.31
N TRP A 59 10.58 39.52 7.44
CA TRP A 59 10.65 38.12 7.88
C TRP A 59 9.28 37.54 8.24
N VAL A 60 8.45 38.28 8.97
CA VAL A 60 7.08 37.85 9.31
C VAL A 60 6.27 37.62 8.04
N GLN A 61 6.40 38.52 7.07
CA GLN A 61 5.72 38.40 5.79
C GLN A 61 6.20 37.19 4.99
N GLN A 62 7.52 36.99 4.87
CA GLN A 62 8.08 35.81 4.21
C GLN A 62 7.66 34.51 4.90
N ARG A 63 7.60 34.50 6.24
CA ARG A 63 7.17 33.33 7.01
C ARG A 63 5.70 33.03 6.79
N PHE A 64 4.86 34.05 6.71
CA PHE A 64 3.43 33.91 6.43
C PHE A 64 3.20 33.33 5.02
N ASP A 65 3.89 33.87 4.02
CA ASP A 65 3.80 33.39 2.63
C ASP A 65 4.24 31.92 2.51
N GLN A 66 5.33 31.54 3.18
CA GLN A 66 5.75 30.14 3.24
C GLN A 66 4.68 29.22 3.83
N LEU A 67 4.02 29.64 4.91
CA LEU A 67 2.97 28.85 5.57
C LEU A 67 1.74 28.69 4.67
N ASN A 68 1.37 29.74 3.92
CA ASN A 68 0.25 29.69 2.98
C ASN A 68 0.49 28.66 1.85
N LEU A 69 1.74 28.53 1.39
CA LEU A 69 2.11 27.57 0.33
C LEU A 69 2.15 26.11 0.79
N ILE A 70 2.13 25.82 2.10
CA ILE A 70 2.23 24.44 2.61
C ILE A 70 1.03 23.61 2.13
N GLU A 71 -0.16 24.18 2.17
CA GLU A 71 -1.38 23.43 1.84
C GLU A 71 -1.43 23.10 0.34
N GLU A 72 -1.01 24.03 -0.51
CA GLU A 72 -0.90 23.81 -1.96
C GLU A 72 0.11 22.70 -2.30
N LYS A 73 1.28 22.70 -1.63
CA LYS A 73 2.29 21.66 -1.79
C LYS A 73 1.78 20.29 -1.34
N ARG A 74 1.06 20.24 -0.22
CA ARG A 74 0.42 19.00 0.28
C ARG A 74 -0.62 18.47 -0.69
N LEU A 75 -1.49 19.34 -1.20
CA LEU A 75 -2.51 18.97 -2.18
C LEU A 75 -1.85 18.43 -3.46
N THR A 76 -0.81 19.11 -3.96
CA THR A 76 -0.07 18.67 -5.15
C THR A 76 0.56 17.30 -4.94
N ALA A 77 1.19 17.05 -3.79
CA ALA A 77 1.76 15.75 -3.44
C ALA A 77 0.70 14.64 -3.37
N LEU A 78 -0.47 14.92 -2.78
CA LEU A 78 -1.60 13.98 -2.72
C LEU A 78 -2.12 13.65 -4.11
N CYS A 79 -2.36 14.66 -4.95
CA CYS A 79 -2.81 14.46 -6.33
C CYS A 79 -1.80 13.63 -7.13
N HIS A 80 -0.50 13.92 -7.00
CA HIS A 80 0.55 13.14 -7.65
C HIS A 80 0.54 11.68 -7.18
N GLY A 81 0.41 11.44 -5.87
CA GLY A 81 0.31 10.09 -5.30
C GLY A 81 -0.90 9.31 -5.83
N GLN A 82 -2.07 9.96 -5.92
CA GLN A 82 -3.27 9.36 -6.49
C GLN A 82 -3.10 9.04 -7.98
N LEU A 83 -2.55 9.96 -8.76
CA LEU A 83 -2.29 9.74 -10.19
C LEU A 83 -1.30 8.58 -10.40
N TYR A 84 -0.26 8.49 -9.58
CA TYR A 84 0.68 7.38 -9.60
C TYR A 84 -0.02 6.04 -9.31
N GLN A 85 -0.80 5.95 -8.23
CA GLN A 85 -1.57 4.75 -7.91
C GLN A 85 -2.52 4.35 -9.04
N GLN A 86 -3.20 5.31 -9.65
CA GLN A 86 -4.07 5.06 -10.81
C GLN A 86 -3.29 4.53 -12.02
N ARG A 87 -2.10 5.08 -12.30
CA ARG A 87 -1.24 4.58 -13.38
C ARG A 87 -0.81 3.13 -13.15
N ILE A 88 -0.40 2.79 -11.92
CA ILE A 88 -0.04 1.42 -11.55
C ILE A 88 -1.24 0.48 -11.67
N LYS A 89 -2.41 0.88 -11.15
CA LYS A 89 -3.66 0.11 -11.29
C LYS A 89 -3.99 -0.15 -12.76
N ARG A 90 -4.00 0.88 -13.60
CA ARG A 90 -4.28 0.75 -15.05
C ARG A 90 -3.27 -0.16 -15.75
N ALA A 91 -1.99 -0.05 -15.43
CA ALA A 91 -0.95 -0.89 -16.02
C ALA A 91 -1.11 -2.37 -15.63
N PHE A 92 -1.53 -2.63 -14.39
CA PHE A 92 -1.85 -3.97 -13.91
C PHE A 92 -3.12 -4.51 -14.56
N ASP A 93 -4.23 -3.77 -14.48
CA ASP A 93 -5.53 -4.15 -15.03
C ASP A 93 -5.45 -4.44 -16.54
N LYS A 94 -4.61 -3.72 -17.31
CA LYS A 94 -4.37 -3.99 -18.74
C LYS A 94 -3.80 -5.39 -18.99
N LYS A 95 -3.05 -5.95 -18.05
CA LYS A 95 -2.46 -7.30 -18.15
C LYS A 95 -3.39 -8.39 -17.60
N VAL A 96 -4.37 -8.03 -16.78
CA VAL A 96 -5.34 -8.98 -16.21
C VAL A 96 -6.44 -9.23 -17.22
N LYS A 97 -6.56 -10.49 -17.66
CA LYS A 97 -7.71 -10.94 -18.45
C LYS A 97 -8.70 -11.63 -17.51
N PRO A 98 -9.96 -11.19 -17.43
CA PRO A 98 -10.96 -11.90 -16.64
C PRO A 98 -11.13 -13.31 -17.20
N ARG A 99 -11.01 -14.31 -16.33
CA ARG A 99 -11.13 -15.72 -16.69
C ARG A 99 -12.44 -16.23 -16.12
N VAL A 100 -13.37 -16.56 -17.00
CA VAL A 100 -14.67 -17.14 -16.64
C VAL A 100 -14.63 -18.61 -16.99
N PHE A 101 -15.07 -19.45 -16.06
CA PHE A 101 -15.26 -20.87 -16.27
C PHE A 101 -16.74 -21.18 -16.22
N GLN A 102 -17.22 -21.95 -17.19
CA GLN A 102 -18.58 -22.43 -17.28
C GLN A 102 -18.64 -23.92 -16.99
N LYS A 103 -19.83 -24.40 -16.65
CA LYS A 103 -20.08 -25.83 -16.50
C LYS A 103 -19.82 -26.53 -17.85
N GLY A 104 -19.03 -27.59 -17.84
CA GLY A 104 -18.62 -28.35 -19.02
C GLY A 104 -17.23 -27.98 -19.56
N ASP A 105 -16.62 -26.88 -19.10
CA ASP A 105 -15.27 -26.52 -19.52
C ASP A 105 -14.26 -27.57 -19.06
N MET A 106 -13.33 -27.93 -19.95
CA MET A 106 -12.24 -28.84 -19.63
C MET A 106 -11.04 -28.05 -19.11
N VAL A 107 -10.48 -28.52 -18.00
CA VAL A 107 -9.45 -27.80 -17.26
C VAL A 107 -8.42 -28.72 -16.63
N LEU A 108 -7.18 -28.25 -16.54
CA LEU A 108 -6.07 -28.88 -15.85
C LEU A 108 -5.91 -28.27 -14.46
N LYS A 109 -5.67 -29.11 -13.46
CA LYS A 109 -5.45 -28.68 -12.07
C LYS A 109 -3.95 -28.56 -11.80
N LYS A 110 -3.52 -27.43 -11.24
CA LYS A 110 -2.12 -27.20 -10.87
C LYS A 110 -1.76 -28.05 -9.66
N VAL A 111 -0.62 -28.75 -9.74
CA VAL A 111 -0.04 -29.43 -8.58
C VAL A 111 0.65 -28.38 -7.70
N LEU A 112 0.32 -28.38 -6.41
CA LEU A 112 0.95 -27.47 -5.46
C LEU A 112 2.34 -28.01 -5.08
N PRO A 113 3.37 -27.14 -4.96
CA PRO A 113 4.74 -27.57 -4.63
C PRO A 113 4.86 -28.33 -3.30
N ASN A 114 3.91 -28.11 -2.38
CA ASN A 114 3.90 -28.71 -1.06
C ASN A 114 3.44 -30.18 -1.07
N ILE A 115 2.90 -30.65 -2.19
CA ILE A 115 2.50 -32.05 -2.37
C ILE A 115 3.73 -32.79 -2.91
N LYS A 116 4.21 -33.79 -2.16
CA LYS A 116 5.32 -34.65 -2.61
C LYS A 116 4.83 -35.52 -3.76
N ASP A 117 5.02 -35.04 -4.99
CA ASP A 117 4.77 -35.82 -6.18
C ASP A 117 5.85 -36.89 -6.35
N GLN A 118 5.42 -38.15 -6.46
CA GLN A 118 6.31 -39.26 -6.83
C GLN A 118 6.78 -39.17 -8.29
N ARG A 119 6.24 -38.23 -9.07
CA ARG A 119 6.45 -38.08 -10.51
C ARG A 119 7.84 -37.54 -10.89
N GLY A 120 8.62 -37.09 -9.90
CA GLY A 120 10.00 -36.61 -10.10
C GLY A 120 10.09 -35.19 -10.68
N LYS A 121 11.33 -34.69 -10.80
CA LYS A 121 11.66 -33.29 -11.13
C LYS A 121 11.12 -32.80 -12.49
N TRP A 122 10.86 -33.71 -13.42
CA TRP A 122 10.50 -33.40 -14.82
C TRP A 122 9.02 -33.61 -15.13
N ALA A 123 8.21 -33.90 -14.10
CA ALA A 123 6.78 -34.07 -14.28
C ALA A 123 6.09 -32.75 -14.67
N PRO A 124 5.02 -32.79 -15.48
CA PRO A 124 4.19 -31.61 -15.71
C PRO A 124 3.62 -31.07 -14.40
N ASN A 125 3.66 -29.74 -14.23
CA ASN A 125 3.12 -29.05 -13.04
C ASN A 125 1.57 -29.05 -12.97
N TYR A 126 0.90 -29.68 -13.93
CA TYR A 126 -0.54 -29.76 -14.03
C TYR A 126 -0.97 -31.23 -14.13
N GLU A 127 -2.00 -31.57 -13.38
CA GLU A 127 -2.70 -32.84 -13.41
C GLU A 127 -3.92 -32.75 -14.29
N GLY A 128 -4.13 -33.82 -15.08
CA GLY A 128 -5.40 -34.36 -15.56
C GLY A 128 -6.33 -33.40 -16.31
N PRO A 129 -6.98 -33.83 -17.40
CA PRO A 129 -8.18 -33.15 -17.84
C PRO A 129 -9.32 -33.44 -16.85
N TYR A 130 -9.80 -32.40 -16.19
CA TYR A 130 -11.01 -32.40 -15.37
C TYR A 130 -12.09 -31.59 -16.07
N MET A 131 -13.35 -31.90 -15.77
CA MET A 131 -14.49 -31.13 -16.26
C MET A 131 -15.07 -30.27 -15.15
N VAL A 132 -15.37 -29.00 -15.43
CA VAL A 132 -16.04 -28.12 -14.47
C VAL A 132 -17.50 -28.54 -14.34
N LYS A 133 -17.90 -29.05 -13.18
CA LYS A 133 -19.30 -29.38 -12.87
C LYS A 133 -20.08 -28.17 -12.41
N GLN A 134 -19.45 -27.33 -11.60
CA GLN A 134 -20.07 -26.13 -11.07
C GLN A 134 -19.01 -25.07 -10.79
N ALA A 135 -19.29 -23.84 -11.21
CA ALA A 135 -18.51 -22.66 -10.87
C ALA A 135 -19.28 -21.80 -9.86
N PHE A 136 -18.60 -21.41 -8.79
CA PHE A 136 -19.16 -20.53 -7.75
C PHE A 136 -18.69 -19.09 -7.94
N SER A 137 -19.48 -18.13 -7.45
CA SER A 137 -19.17 -16.68 -7.53
C SER A 137 -17.88 -16.27 -6.81
N LYS A 138 -17.41 -17.07 -5.84
CA LYS A 138 -16.19 -16.82 -5.06
C LYS A 138 -14.94 -17.50 -5.64
N ALA A 139 -14.87 -17.68 -6.96
CA ALA A 139 -13.70 -18.26 -7.64
C ALA A 139 -13.34 -19.70 -7.18
N ALA A 140 -14.36 -20.49 -6.85
CA ALA A 140 -14.22 -21.90 -6.52
C ALA A 140 -14.94 -22.76 -7.57
N LEU A 141 -14.35 -23.91 -7.92
CA LEU A 141 -14.85 -24.84 -8.91
C LEU A 141 -15.00 -26.24 -8.30
N ILE A 142 -16.10 -26.93 -8.59
CA ILE A 142 -16.18 -28.39 -8.42
C ILE A 142 -15.79 -29.02 -9.75
N LEU A 143 -14.79 -29.89 -9.68
CA LEU A 143 -14.22 -30.58 -10.81
C LEU A 143 -14.61 -32.05 -10.77
N THR A 144 -14.84 -32.64 -11.94
CA THR A 144 -15.23 -34.05 -12.10
C THR A 144 -14.24 -34.74 -13.03
N ASN A 145 -13.86 -35.98 -12.68
CA ASN A 145 -12.95 -36.80 -13.46
C ASN A 145 -13.65 -37.42 -14.69
N ALA A 146 -12.89 -38.04 -15.59
CA ALA A 146 -13.44 -38.81 -16.72
C ALA A 146 -14.44 -39.90 -16.26
N ASP A 147 -14.20 -40.49 -15.09
CA ASP A 147 -15.08 -41.52 -14.48
C ASP A 147 -16.32 -40.94 -13.79
N SER A 148 -16.65 -39.66 -14.04
CA SER A 148 -17.79 -38.94 -13.44
C SER A 148 -17.76 -38.82 -11.91
N GLN A 149 -16.59 -39.06 -11.29
CA GLN A 149 -16.38 -38.85 -9.85
C GLN A 149 -15.97 -37.40 -9.57
N ASP A 150 -16.69 -36.77 -8.64
CA ASP A 150 -16.37 -35.42 -8.19
C ASP A 150 -15.14 -35.42 -7.27
N LEU A 151 -14.29 -34.42 -7.44
CA LEU A 151 -13.23 -34.13 -6.50
C LEU A 151 -13.84 -33.76 -5.13
N LYS A 152 -13.29 -34.37 -4.07
CA LYS A 152 -13.76 -34.20 -2.69
C LYS A 152 -13.79 -32.73 -2.23
N TYR A 153 -12.85 -31.93 -2.72
CA TYR A 153 -12.70 -30.53 -2.31
C TYR A 153 -12.82 -29.59 -3.52
N PRO A 154 -13.48 -28.43 -3.36
CA PRO A 154 -13.53 -27.42 -4.39
C PRO A 154 -12.12 -26.84 -4.64
N VAL A 155 -11.86 -26.47 -5.88
CA VAL A 155 -10.56 -25.99 -6.37
C VAL A 155 -10.64 -24.50 -6.71
N ASN A 156 -9.60 -23.73 -6.37
CA ASN A 156 -9.53 -22.31 -6.74
C ASN A 156 -9.31 -22.17 -8.27
N VAL A 157 -10.05 -21.25 -8.89
CA VAL A 157 -9.90 -20.81 -10.29
C VAL A 157 -8.44 -20.50 -10.67
N ASP A 158 -7.65 -19.91 -9.77
CA ASP A 158 -6.25 -19.54 -10.02
C ASP A 158 -5.32 -20.75 -10.13
N SER A 159 -5.71 -21.87 -9.52
CA SER A 159 -4.98 -23.14 -9.59
C SER A 159 -5.39 -23.99 -10.78
N VAL A 160 -6.18 -23.45 -11.72
CA VAL A 160 -6.77 -24.20 -12.81
C VAL A 160 -6.45 -23.55 -14.16
N ARG A 161 -6.20 -24.36 -15.18
CA ARG A 161 -5.93 -23.88 -16.54
C ARG A 161 -6.86 -24.57 -17.54
N MET A 162 -7.60 -23.78 -18.30
CA MET A 162 -8.41 -24.26 -19.44
C MET A 162 -7.56 -25.12 -20.38
N SER A 163 -8.03 -26.33 -20.69
CA SER A 163 -7.45 -27.21 -21.69
C SER A 163 -8.27 -27.11 -22.97
N TYR A 164 -7.58 -26.91 -24.09
CA TYR A 164 -8.19 -26.99 -25.41
C TYR A 164 -7.86 -28.36 -26.02
N PRO A 165 -8.80 -28.99 -26.74
CA PRO A 165 -8.55 -30.22 -27.49
C PRO A 165 -7.51 -30.03 -28.60
#